data_AF-A0A4R2SJG4-F1
#
_entry.id   AF-A0A4R2SJG4-F1
#
_cell.length_a   1.000
_cell.length_b   1.000
_cell.length_c   1.000
_cell.angle_alpha   90.00
_cell.angle_beta   90.00
_cell.angle_gamma   90.00
#
_symmetry.space_group_name_H-M   'P 1'
#
loop_
_entity.id
_entity.type
_entity.pdbx_description
1 polymer ?
#
loop_
_entity_poly.entity_id
_entity_poly.type
_entity_poly.pdbx_seq_one_letter_code
_entity_poly.pdbx_strand_id
1 'polypeptide(L)'
;MKTKRLLRLGVRVPNEGARRLAHYIMHQPVGTLDKLMRRAGLGQVAMDRMMSEGVTPADAIGYQIYAFTGCMVSASDWDSKPEGGWFDAVAVLEPTRRAA
;
A
#
# COMPACT_ATOMS: atom_id res chain seq x y z
N MET A 1 4.80 19.59 -17.95
CA MET A 1 5.33 18.36 -17.29
C MET A 1 4.28 17.83 -16.32
N LYS A 2 3.91 16.54 -16.37
CA LYS A 2 3.06 15.96 -15.31
C LYS A 2 3.93 15.72 -14.08
N THR A 3 3.58 16.35 -12.97
CA THR A 3 4.26 16.15 -11.68
C THR A 3 4.11 14.68 -11.26
N LYS A 4 5.24 14.00 -11.05
CA LYS A 4 5.26 12.63 -10.54
C LYS A 4 4.79 12.63 -9.09
N ARG A 5 3.88 11.72 -8.72
CA ARG A 5 3.47 11.58 -7.32
C ARG A 5 4.47 10.73 -6.56
N LEU A 6 4.76 11.14 -5.33
CA LEU A 6 5.65 10.44 -4.40
C LEU A 6 4.86 10.06 -3.15
N LEU A 7 5.24 8.95 -2.51
CA LEU A 7 4.74 8.62 -1.19
C LEU A 7 5.38 9.55 -0.16
N ARG A 8 4.55 10.16 0.68
CA ARG A 8 5.02 10.89 1.86
C ARG A 8 4.97 9.93 3.04
N LEU A 9 6.15 9.57 3.54
CA LEU A 9 6.30 8.65 4.67
C LEU A 9 6.60 9.45 5.93
N GLY A 10 5.85 9.18 7.00
CA GLY A 10 6.14 9.73 8.33
C GLY A 10 7.37 9.08 8.97
N VAL A 11 7.77 9.59 10.14
CA VAL A 11 8.90 9.05 10.92
C VAL A 11 8.62 7.62 11.40
N ARG A 12 7.36 7.29 11.69
CA ARG A 12 6.91 5.97 12.14
C ARG A 12 6.01 5.34 11.08
N VAL A 13 6.09 4.02 10.99
CA VAL A 13 5.15 3.21 10.20
C VAL A 13 3.82 3.14 10.96
N PRO A 14 2.69 3.54 10.37
CA PRO A 14 1.43 3.60 11.09
C PRO A 14 0.75 2.22 11.25
N ASN A 15 0.80 1.38 10.22
CA ASN A 15 0.25 0.03 10.21
C ASN A 15 0.97 -0.84 9.16
N GLU A 16 0.70 -2.14 9.19
CA GLU A 16 1.33 -3.10 8.28
C GLU A 16 0.95 -2.85 6.81
N GLY A 17 -0.30 -2.41 6.55
CA GLY A 17 -0.78 -2.10 5.21
C GLY A 17 0.04 -1.00 4.53
N ALA A 18 0.32 0.09 5.27
CA ALA A 18 1.18 1.17 4.81
C ALA A 18 2.61 0.68 4.55
N ARG A 19 3.19 -0.13 5.46
CA ARG A 19 4.53 -0.70 5.31
C ARG A 19 4.66 -1.50 4.02
N ARG A 20 3.74 -2.45 3.83
CA ARG A 20 3.72 -3.35 2.67
C ARG A 20 3.48 -2.58 1.37
N LEU A 21 2.63 -1.56 1.40
CA LEU A 21 2.42 -0.69 0.24
C LEU A 21 3.67 0.11 -0.13
N ALA A 22 4.37 0.70 0.86
CA ALA A 22 5.62 1.41 0.63
C ALA A 22 6.68 0.46 0.03
N HIS A 23 6.85 -0.72 0.62
CA HIS A 23 7.76 -1.74 0.13
C HIS A 23 7.41 -2.16 -1.31
N TYR A 24 6.13 -2.44 -1.60
CA TYR A 24 5.68 -2.75 -2.95
C TYR A 24 6.08 -1.65 -3.92
N ILE A 25 5.67 -0.40 -3.68
CA ILE A 25 5.92 0.74 -4.58
C ILE A 25 7.41 0.99 -4.81
N MET A 26 8.26 0.81 -3.80
CA MET A 26 9.71 0.96 -3.91
C MET A 26 10.34 0.01 -4.95
N HIS A 27 9.77 -1.18 -5.12
CA HIS A 27 10.25 -2.19 -6.06
C HIS A 27 9.57 -2.12 -7.44
N GLN A 28 8.70 -1.14 -7.67
CA GLN A 28 7.97 -0.98 -8.92
C GLN A 28 8.56 0.15 -9.79
N PRO A 29 8.31 0.11 -11.12
CA PRO A 29 8.69 1.20 -12.00
C PRO A 29 8.09 2.56 -11.57
N VAL A 30 8.82 3.64 -11.88
CA VAL A 30 8.35 5.01 -11.61
C VAL A 30 6.99 5.27 -12.25
N GLY A 31 6.08 5.88 -11.48
CA GLY A 31 4.69 6.15 -11.90
C GLY A 31 3.69 5.05 -11.55
N THR A 32 4.12 3.94 -10.92
CA THR A 32 3.21 2.90 -10.43
C THR A 32 2.25 3.43 -9.36
N LEU A 33 2.71 4.33 -8.49
CA LEU A 33 1.85 5.02 -7.52
C LEU A 33 0.73 5.81 -8.21
N ASP A 34 1.05 6.56 -9.26
CA ASP A 34 0.06 7.30 -10.04
C ASP A 34 -1.00 6.36 -10.66
N LYS A 35 -0.58 5.18 -11.14
CA LYS A 35 -1.49 4.17 -11.69
C LYS A 35 -2.41 3.60 -10.62
N LEU A 36 -1.86 3.23 -9.46
CA LEU A 36 -2.63 2.75 -8.32
C LEU A 36 -3.69 3.78 -7.92
N MET A 37 -3.27 5.03 -7.70
CA MET A 37 -4.16 6.09 -7.24
C MET A 37 -5.29 6.35 -8.24
N ARG A 38 -5.01 6.36 -9.55
CA ARG A 38 -6.06 6.51 -10.56
C ARG A 38 -7.01 5.32 -10.58
N ARG A 39 -6.51 4.09 -10.49
CA ARG A 39 -7.34 2.88 -10.50
C ARG A 39 -8.26 2.81 -9.27
N ALA A 40 -7.72 3.16 -8.11
CA ALA A 40 -8.46 3.15 -6.85
C ALA A 40 -9.37 4.39 -6.68
N GLY A 41 -9.32 5.37 -7.58
CA GLY A 41 -10.04 6.64 -7.40
C GLY A 41 -9.51 7.47 -6.20
N LEU A 42 -8.25 7.29 -5.83
CA LEU A 42 -7.62 7.92 -4.67
C LEU A 42 -6.94 9.25 -5.01
N GLY A 43 -7.26 10.27 -4.22
CA GLY A 43 -6.55 11.55 -4.18
C GLY A 43 -5.23 11.47 -3.41
N GLN A 44 -4.36 12.48 -3.59
CA GLN A 44 -3.09 12.56 -2.84
C GLN A 44 -3.31 12.67 -1.34
N VAL A 45 -4.26 13.49 -0.90
CA VAL A 45 -4.55 13.68 0.53
C VAL A 45 -4.98 12.37 1.17
N ALA A 46 -5.83 11.57 0.51
CA ALA A 46 -6.25 10.28 1.03
C ALA A 46 -5.08 9.29 1.15
N MET A 47 -4.22 9.22 0.13
CA MET A 47 -3.00 8.42 0.18
C MET A 47 -2.06 8.88 1.31
N ASP A 48 -1.83 10.18 1.45
CA ASP A 48 -0.95 10.70 2.51
C ASP A 48 -1.48 10.37 3.91
N ARG A 49 -2.80 10.47 4.12
CA ARG A 49 -3.45 10.07 5.39
C ARG A 49 -3.28 8.58 5.69
N MET A 50 -3.45 7.72 4.69
CA MET A 50 -3.21 6.28 4.86
C MET A 50 -1.76 5.99 5.24
N MET A 51 -0.82 6.71 4.62
CA MET A 51 0.62 6.45 4.77
C MET A 51 1.25 7.12 6.00
N SER A 52 0.63 8.16 6.57
CA SER A 52 1.21 8.93 7.69
C SER A 52 0.33 8.99 8.94
N GLU A 53 -0.99 8.93 8.79
CA GLU A 53 -1.93 9.10 9.90
C GLU A 53 -2.59 7.79 10.34
N GLY A 54 -2.26 6.67 9.68
CA GLY A 54 -2.81 5.35 10.01
C GLY A 54 -4.30 5.20 9.71
N VAL A 55 -4.79 5.95 8.73
CA VAL A 55 -6.18 5.82 8.27
C VAL A 55 -6.35 4.51 7.50
N THR A 56 -7.24 3.65 7.99
CA THR A 56 -7.70 2.45 7.29
C THR A 56 -8.52 2.85 6.05
N PRO A 57 -8.24 2.30 4.86
CA PRO A 57 -9.05 2.55 3.68
C PRO A 57 -10.44 1.94 3.84
N ALA A 58 -11.45 2.56 3.23
CA ALA A 58 -12.74 1.92 3.05
C ALA A 58 -12.61 0.62 2.24
N ASP A 59 -13.48 -0.36 2.47
CA ASP A 59 -13.38 -1.71 1.90
C ASP A 59 -13.16 -1.74 0.38
N ALA A 60 -13.90 -0.92 -0.37
CA ALA A 60 -13.76 -0.83 -1.82
C ALA A 60 -12.36 -0.39 -2.24
N ILE A 61 -11.76 0.56 -1.52
CA ILE A 61 -10.41 1.05 -1.76
C ILE A 61 -9.38 -0.01 -1.34
N GLY A 62 -9.55 -0.60 -0.15
CA GLY A 62 -8.70 -1.68 0.34
C GLY A 62 -8.65 -2.83 -0.67
N TYR A 63 -9.79 -3.22 -1.23
CA TYR A 63 -9.87 -4.24 -2.29
C TYR A 63 -9.14 -3.84 -3.56
N GLN A 64 -9.25 -2.58 -4.02
CA GLN A 64 -8.49 -2.12 -5.20
C GLN A 64 -6.98 -2.14 -4.96
N ILE A 65 -6.52 -1.80 -3.75
CA ILE A 65 -5.10 -1.88 -3.39
C ILE A 65 -4.64 -3.33 -3.34
N TYR A 66 -5.41 -4.22 -2.70
CA TYR A 66 -5.14 -5.65 -2.66
C TYR A 66 -5.01 -6.24 -4.06
N ALA A 67 -5.98 -5.97 -4.94
CA ALA A 67 -5.96 -6.49 -6.30
C ALA A 67 -4.81 -5.90 -7.15
N PHE A 68 -4.50 -4.61 -6.97
CA PHE A 68 -3.42 -3.95 -7.71
C PHE A 68 -2.03 -4.45 -7.29
N THR A 69 -1.86 -4.78 -6.01
CA THR A 69 -0.59 -5.25 -5.43
C THR A 69 -0.39 -6.76 -5.56
N GLY A 70 -1.28 -7.45 -6.27
CA GLY A 70 -1.20 -8.91 -6.42
C GLY A 70 -1.32 -9.63 -5.08
N CYS A 71 -2.22 -9.17 -4.21
CA CYS A 71 -2.46 -9.69 -2.88
C CYS A 71 -1.37 -9.40 -1.83
N MET A 72 -0.36 -8.58 -2.15
CA MET A 72 0.72 -8.27 -1.22
C MET A 72 0.27 -7.42 -0.02
N VAL A 73 -0.75 -6.57 -0.22
CA VAL A 73 -1.35 -5.72 0.83
C VAL A 73 -2.78 -6.17 1.06
N SER A 74 -3.01 -6.89 2.15
CA SER A 74 -4.33 -7.40 2.55
C SER A 74 -5.19 -6.32 3.21
N ALA A 75 -6.51 -6.54 3.27
CA ALA A 75 -7.41 -5.64 3.99
C ALA A 75 -7.10 -5.62 5.51
N SER A 76 -6.79 -6.78 6.10
CA SER A 76 -6.43 -6.91 7.52
C SER A 76 -5.09 -6.27 7.88
N ASP A 77 -4.22 -6.00 6.92
CA ASP A 77 -2.92 -5.36 7.19
C ASP A 77 -3.10 -3.91 7.66
N TRP A 78 -4.19 -3.25 7.26
CA TRP A 78 -4.46 -1.86 7.63
C TRP A 78 -4.80 -1.68 9.12
N ASP A 79 -5.35 -2.71 9.75
CA ASP A 79 -5.66 -2.73 11.18
C ASP A 79 -4.58 -3.44 12.01
N SER A 80 -3.56 -3.99 11.34
CA SER A 80 -2.46 -4.72 11.97
C SER A 80 -1.30 -3.82 12.36
N LYS A 81 -0.66 -4.13 13.49
CA LYS A 81 0.58 -3.47 13.90
C LYS A 81 1.67 -3.71 12.85
N PRO A 82 2.53 -2.71 12.57
CA PRO A 82 3.62 -2.91 11.63
C PRO A 82 4.63 -3.92 12.18
N GLU A 83 5.04 -4.88 11.34
CA GLU A 83 6.01 -5.92 11.71
C GLU A 83 7.46 -5.41 11.68
N GLY A 84 7.71 -4.25 11.07
CA GLY A 84 9.04 -3.63 10.96
C GLY A 84 8.99 -2.18 10.49
N GLY A 85 10.15 -1.63 10.19
CA GLY A 85 10.34 -0.30 9.59
C GLY A 85 9.94 -0.24 8.10
N TRP A 86 9.92 0.98 7.55
CA TRP A 86 9.44 1.27 6.19
C TRP A 86 10.09 0.43 5.08
N PHE A 87 11.35 0.05 5.26
CA PHE A 87 12.14 -0.61 4.23
C PHE A 87 12.68 -1.97 4.70
N ASP A 88 12.19 -2.47 5.83
CA ASP A 88 12.49 -3.83 6.24
C ASP A 88 11.83 -4.81 5.28
N ALA A 89 12.45 -5.97 5.10
CA ALA A 89 11.92 -7.02 4.23
C ALA A 89 10.48 -7.37 4.63
N VAL A 90 9.63 -7.55 3.62
CA VAL A 90 8.26 -8.03 3.81
C VAL A 90 8.22 -9.51 3.46
N ALA A 91 7.68 -10.34 4.36
CA ALA A 91 7.40 -11.73 4.04
C ALA A 91 6.36 -11.78 2.92
N VAL A 92 6.74 -12.34 1.77
CA VAL A 92 5.82 -12.57 0.66
C VAL A 92 4.85 -13.66 1.12
N LEU A 93 3.58 -13.29 1.28
CA LEU A 93 2.51 -14.28 1.41
C LEU A 93 2.45 -14.99 0.05
N GLU A 94 2.99 -16.21 -0.01
CA GLU A 94 2.78 -17.09 -1.16
C GLU A 94 1.27 -17.16 -1.39
N PRO A 95 0.75 -16.73 -2.56
CA PRO A 95 -0.66 -16.87 -2.84
C PRO A 95 -0.94 -18.36 -2.84
N THR A 96 -1.70 -18.84 -1.85
CA THR A 96 -2.15 -20.22 -1.77
C THR A 96 -2.77 -20.55 -3.12
N ARG A 97 -2.08 -21.33 -3.96
CA ARG A 97 -2.67 -21.93 -5.16
C ARG A 97 -3.91 -22.63 -4.65
N ARG A 98 -5.10 -22.08 -4.94
CA ARG A 98 -6.33 -22.88 -4.85
C ARG A 98 -6.09 -24.06 -5.79
N ALA A 99 -5.90 -25.24 -5.19
CA ALA A 99 -5.98 -26.48 -5.91
C ALA A 99 -7.32 -26.48 -6.66
N ALA A 100 -7.23 -26.74 -7.96
CA ALA A 100 -8.36 -26.88 -8.87
C ALA A 100 -9.25 -28.06 -8.48
#